data_AF-A0A091RP26-F1
#
_entry.id   AF-A0A091RP26-F1
#
_cell.length_a   1.000
_cell.length_b   1.000
_cell.length_c   1.000
_cell.angle_alpha   90.00
_cell.angle_beta   90.00
_cell.angle_gamma   90.00
#
_symmetry.space_group_name_H-M   'P 1'
#
loop_
_entity.id
_entity.type
_entity.pdbx_description
1 polymer ?
#
loop_
_entity_poly.entity_id
_entity_poly.type
_entity_poly.pdbx_seq_one_letter_code
_entity_poly.pdbx_strand_id
1 'polypeptide(L)'
;LLTGSRANVQTALRTLLAVPWPSQRDVCSWLQLLAVLQWVLSFLLLGTVSLLILIYLVFTSFWPISALYLAWIIFDWDTPEKGGRSLPCLQRWTVWRHFRDYFPVKLVKTHNLSNYIIGSHPHGILCVGAFCNFITGSTGFKEKFPGIRPFLTTLAGNFRLPVFREYLMGGGLCPVTRRAISYLLSKNGTGNAVAIVIGGAGETRNRKGFIRMALQHGAHLVPSFSFGENDLFRQVIFEEGSWMRSIQERFQKMMGFAPCIFYGRGLTSVQSRGFLPYARPITTVVGEPVMVPKIEDPSCETVDMYHEMYIRSLLKLFNENKTKYGMSETDELRI
;
A
#
# COMPACT_ATOMS: atom_id res chain seq x y z
N LEU A 1 9.31 -20.36 64.59
CA LEU A 1 10.08 -20.05 63.36
C LEU A 1 9.11 -19.82 62.20
N LEU A 2 8.49 -18.64 62.13
CA LEU A 2 7.67 -18.21 60.98
C LEU A 2 7.84 -16.69 60.80
N THR A 3 9.00 -16.30 60.28
CA THR A 3 9.31 -14.92 59.90
C THR A 3 10.13 -14.97 58.61
N GLY A 4 9.43 -15.04 57.46
CA GLY A 4 10.09 -15.16 56.16
C GLY A 4 9.15 -15.06 54.96
N SER A 5 8.28 -14.05 54.89
CA SER A 5 7.44 -13.84 53.69
C SER A 5 6.98 -12.38 53.44
N ARG A 6 7.29 -11.41 54.32
CA ARG A 6 6.88 -9.99 54.09
C ARG A 6 7.88 -9.15 53.27
N ALA A 7 9.11 -9.63 53.07
CA ALA A 7 10.17 -8.87 52.40
C ALA A 7 10.10 -8.88 50.86
N ASN A 8 9.24 -9.69 50.23
CA ASN A 8 9.21 -9.80 48.76
C ASN A 8 8.27 -8.81 48.07
N VAL A 9 7.09 -8.53 48.66
CA VAL A 9 6.08 -7.70 47.98
C VAL A 9 6.47 -6.22 47.98
N GLN A 10 7.02 -5.72 49.09
CA GLN A 10 7.40 -4.31 49.21
C GLN A 10 8.65 -3.98 48.38
N THR A 11 9.58 -4.93 48.27
CA THR A 11 10.77 -4.82 47.41
C THR A 11 10.37 -4.88 45.95
N ALA A 12 9.50 -5.82 45.55
CA ALA A 12 8.97 -5.89 44.19
C ALA A 12 8.15 -4.63 43.79
N LEU A 13 7.35 -4.08 44.71
CA LEU A 13 6.65 -2.82 44.52
C LEU A 13 7.61 -1.64 44.36
N ARG A 14 8.67 -1.56 45.17
CA ARG A 14 9.71 -0.53 45.02
C ARG A 14 10.45 -0.67 43.70
N THR A 15 10.74 -1.90 43.25
CA THR A 15 11.36 -2.14 41.93
C THR A 15 10.42 -1.73 40.80
N LEU A 16 9.13 -2.06 40.87
CA LEU A 16 8.13 -1.64 39.88
C LEU A 16 7.93 -0.12 39.84
N LEU A 17 7.93 0.53 41.01
CA LEU A 17 7.80 1.99 41.14
C LEU A 17 9.09 2.75 40.80
N ALA A 18 10.25 2.06 40.83
CA ALA A 18 11.55 2.60 40.43
C ALA A 18 11.83 2.48 38.93
N VAL A 19 11.02 1.72 38.18
CA VAL A 19 11.08 1.76 36.71
C VAL A 19 10.66 3.17 36.27
N PRO A 20 11.52 3.91 35.56
CA PRO A 20 11.16 5.23 35.06
C PRO A 20 9.92 5.09 34.17
N TRP A 21 8.87 5.85 34.47
CA TRP A 21 7.71 5.92 33.59
C TRP A 21 8.19 6.37 32.20
N PRO A 22 7.75 5.70 31.12
CA PRO A 22 8.16 6.07 29.77
C PRO A 22 7.85 7.54 29.52
N SER A 23 8.77 8.27 28.89
CA SER A 23 8.48 9.65 28.50
C SER A 23 7.37 9.66 27.45
N GLN A 24 6.67 10.81 27.31
CA GLN A 24 5.65 10.95 26.26
C GLN A 24 6.21 10.64 24.86
N ARG A 25 7.49 10.96 24.61
CA ARG A 25 8.17 10.64 23.34
C ARG A 25 8.36 9.15 23.15
N ASP A 26 8.68 8.42 24.22
CA ASP A 26 8.82 6.97 24.18
C ASP A 26 7.47 6.33 23.88
N VAL A 27 6.41 6.71 24.60
CA VAL A 27 5.04 6.22 24.35
C VAL A 27 4.62 6.47 22.90
N CYS A 28 4.85 7.67 22.36
CA CYS A 28 4.56 7.97 20.96
C CYS A 28 5.33 7.06 20.00
N SER A 29 6.62 6.83 20.26
CA SER A 29 7.47 5.96 19.42
C SER A 29 7.01 4.50 19.46
N TRP A 30 6.59 4.00 20.63
CA TRP A 30 6.00 2.67 20.76
C TRP A 30 4.68 2.54 20.00
N LEU A 31 3.79 3.54 20.10
CA LEU A 31 2.53 3.55 19.34
C LEU A 31 2.75 3.57 17.83
N GLN A 32 3.74 4.34 17.36
CA GLN A 32 4.16 4.36 15.95
C GLN A 32 4.66 2.99 15.50
N LEU A 33 5.54 2.36 16.29
CA LEU A 33 6.06 1.03 15.98
C LEU A 33 4.95 -0.04 15.98
N LEU A 34 4.04 0.00 16.95
CA LEU A 34 2.90 -0.90 17.03
C LEU A 34 1.93 -0.71 15.85
N ALA A 35 1.73 0.53 15.39
CA ALA A 35 0.92 0.81 14.21
C ALA A 35 1.52 0.17 12.95
N VAL A 36 2.84 0.30 12.76
CA VAL A 36 3.54 -0.33 11.63
C VAL A 36 3.52 -1.85 11.76
N LEU A 37 3.77 -2.39 12.94
CA LEU A 37 3.70 -3.83 13.20
C LEU A 37 2.31 -4.38 12.89
N GLN A 38 1.25 -3.74 13.42
CA GLN A 38 -0.13 -4.11 13.15
C GLN A 38 -0.41 -4.13 11.65
N TRP A 39 0.01 -3.09 10.92
CA TRP A 39 -0.20 -3.01 9.47
C TRP A 39 0.54 -4.11 8.70
N VAL A 40 1.83 -4.33 9.00
CA VAL A 40 2.63 -5.38 8.34
C VAL A 40 2.07 -6.78 8.64
N LEU A 41 1.73 -7.08 9.90
CA LEU A 41 1.13 -8.36 10.25
C LEU A 41 -0.25 -8.55 9.62
N SER A 42 -1.04 -7.48 9.52
CA SER A 42 -2.34 -7.55 8.84
C SER A 42 -2.18 -7.86 7.35
N PHE A 43 -1.19 -7.27 6.70
CA PHE A 43 -0.90 -7.55 5.29
C PHE A 43 -0.37 -8.98 5.06
N LEU A 44 0.52 -9.48 5.92
CA LEU A 44 1.19 -10.76 5.73
C LEU A 44 0.39 -11.98 6.25
N LEU A 45 -0.32 -11.82 7.37
CA LEU A 45 -0.87 -12.95 8.13
C LEU A 45 -2.39 -12.97 8.20
N LEU A 46 -3.09 -11.83 8.05
CA LEU A 46 -4.54 -11.80 8.31
C LEU A 46 -5.30 -12.80 7.43
N GLY A 47 -5.01 -12.83 6.12
CA GLY A 47 -5.72 -13.72 5.20
C GLY A 47 -5.40 -15.20 5.41
N THR A 48 -4.13 -15.55 5.63
CA THR A 48 -3.70 -16.93 5.82
C THR A 48 -4.16 -17.48 7.16
N VAL A 49 -4.00 -16.72 8.24
CA VAL A 49 -4.47 -17.11 9.58
C VAL A 49 -5.99 -17.24 9.61
N SER A 50 -6.72 -16.28 9.02
CA SER A 50 -8.20 -16.36 8.97
C SER A 50 -8.67 -17.57 8.18
N LEU A 51 -8.00 -17.92 7.08
CA LEU A 51 -8.32 -19.13 6.31
C LEU A 51 -8.10 -20.40 7.14
N LEU A 52 -6.95 -20.51 7.81
CA LEU A 52 -6.64 -21.67 8.66
C LEU A 52 -7.63 -21.81 9.82
N ILE A 53 -8.02 -20.69 10.44
CA ILE A 53 -9.05 -20.66 11.49
C ILE A 53 -10.38 -21.17 10.93
N LEU A 54 -10.83 -20.68 9.78
CA LEU A 54 -12.10 -21.12 9.18
C LEU A 54 -12.07 -22.61 8.82
N ILE A 55 -10.95 -23.11 8.29
CA ILE A 55 -10.77 -24.56 8.01
C ILE A 55 -10.83 -25.35 9.31
N TYR A 56 -10.13 -24.91 10.36
CA TYR A 56 -10.16 -25.57 11.66
C TYR A 56 -11.58 -25.62 12.24
N LEU A 57 -12.33 -24.50 12.19
CA LEU A 57 -13.69 -24.42 12.73
C LEU A 57 -14.66 -25.40 12.06
N VAL A 58 -14.45 -25.77 10.79
CA VAL A 58 -15.27 -26.80 10.10
C VAL A 58 -15.22 -28.14 10.83
N PHE A 59 -14.10 -28.46 11.49
CA PHE A 59 -13.91 -29.70 12.25
C PHE A 59 -14.30 -29.58 13.73
N THR A 60 -15.01 -28.52 14.12
CA THR A 60 -15.47 -28.26 15.50
C THR A 60 -16.98 -28.01 15.55
N SER A 61 -17.55 -27.92 16.75
CA SER A 61 -18.96 -27.51 16.94
C SER A 61 -19.27 -26.10 16.41
N PHE A 62 -18.24 -25.29 16.10
CA PHE A 62 -18.38 -23.96 15.51
C PHE A 62 -18.38 -23.94 13.98
N TRP A 63 -18.50 -25.09 13.31
CA TRP A 63 -18.60 -25.18 11.85
C TRP A 63 -19.66 -24.26 11.20
N PRO A 64 -20.81 -23.92 11.85
CA PRO A 64 -21.78 -23.02 11.24
C PRO A 64 -21.20 -21.64 10.92
N ILE A 65 -20.19 -21.17 11.68
CA ILE A 65 -19.51 -19.89 11.40
C ILE A 65 -18.83 -19.95 10.03
N SER A 66 -18.07 -21.02 9.76
CA SER A 66 -17.39 -21.22 8.48
C SER A 66 -18.37 -21.38 7.33
N ALA A 67 -19.47 -22.13 7.53
CA ALA A 67 -20.50 -22.32 6.52
C ALA A 67 -21.21 -21.01 6.16
N LEU A 68 -21.63 -20.23 7.16
CA LEU A 68 -22.27 -18.94 6.95
C LEU A 68 -21.34 -17.95 6.26
N TYR A 69 -20.07 -17.91 6.66
CA TYR A 69 -19.09 -17.02 6.05
C TYR A 69 -18.74 -17.43 4.61
N LEU A 70 -18.66 -18.73 4.31
CA LEU A 70 -18.50 -19.23 2.95
C LEU A 70 -19.71 -18.87 2.07
N ALA A 71 -20.93 -19.06 2.57
CA ALA A 71 -22.16 -18.65 1.88
C ALA A 71 -22.16 -17.14 1.59
N TRP A 72 -21.72 -16.33 2.56
CA TRP A 72 -21.53 -14.90 2.37
C TRP A 72 -20.51 -14.58 1.28
N ILE A 73 -19.33 -15.23 1.27
CA ILE A 73 -18.32 -15.03 0.20
C ILE A 73 -18.88 -15.37 -1.18
N ILE A 74 -19.65 -16.46 -1.31
CA ILE A 74 -20.24 -16.87 -2.59
C ILE A 74 -21.24 -15.82 -3.07
N PHE A 75 -22.12 -15.35 -2.17
CA PHE A 75 -23.06 -14.28 -2.49
C PHE A 75 -22.34 -12.96 -2.81
N ASP A 76 -21.25 -12.68 -2.12
CA ASP A 76 -20.48 -11.44 -2.19
C ASP A 76 -19.32 -11.46 -3.21
N TRP A 77 -19.27 -12.48 -4.06
CA TRP A 77 -18.09 -12.80 -4.87
C TRP A 77 -17.61 -11.64 -5.74
N ASP A 78 -18.56 -10.92 -6.35
CA ASP A 78 -18.30 -9.86 -7.32
C ASP A 78 -18.06 -8.47 -6.70
N THR A 79 -18.25 -8.31 -5.39
CA THR A 79 -18.17 -6.99 -4.74
C THR A 79 -16.82 -6.29 -4.86
N PRO A 80 -15.66 -6.97 -4.75
CA PRO A 80 -14.36 -6.35 -4.98
C PRO A 80 -14.26 -5.72 -6.38
N GLU A 81 -14.84 -6.36 -7.39
CA GLU A 81 -14.86 -5.89 -8.78
C GLU A 81 -15.82 -4.70 -9.02
N LYS A 82 -16.62 -4.33 -8.02
CA LYS A 82 -17.62 -3.26 -8.06
C LYS A 82 -17.28 -2.12 -7.09
N GLY A 83 -16.00 -1.94 -6.78
CA GLY A 83 -15.49 -0.86 -5.91
C GLY A 83 -15.54 -1.16 -4.41
N GLY A 84 -15.90 -2.39 -4.03
CA GLY A 84 -15.88 -2.85 -2.64
C GLY A 84 -16.81 -2.07 -1.70
N ARG A 85 -16.50 -2.14 -0.41
CA ARG A 85 -17.25 -1.47 0.67
C ARG A 85 -16.29 -0.66 1.54
N SER A 86 -16.04 0.59 1.16
CA SER A 86 -15.21 1.47 1.96
C SER A 86 -15.89 1.79 3.30
N LEU A 87 -15.12 1.69 4.38
CA LEU A 87 -15.54 1.99 5.74
C LEU A 87 -14.82 3.27 6.19
N PRO A 88 -15.52 4.42 6.26
CA PRO A 88 -14.91 5.69 6.67
C PRO A 88 -14.31 5.68 8.08
N CYS A 89 -14.78 4.79 8.95
CA CYS A 89 -14.20 4.60 10.29
C CYS A 89 -12.82 3.95 10.21
N LEU A 90 -12.67 2.92 9.37
CA LEU A 90 -11.38 2.26 9.15
C LEU A 90 -10.39 3.24 8.54
N GLN A 91 -10.77 4.02 7.52
CA GLN A 91 -9.88 5.02 6.92
C GLN A 91 -9.44 6.13 7.89
N ARG A 92 -10.28 6.49 8.87
CA ARG A 92 -10.02 7.55 9.88
C ARG A 92 -9.49 7.01 11.21
N TRP A 93 -9.11 5.73 11.26
CA TRP A 93 -8.64 5.11 12.49
C TRP A 93 -7.38 5.81 13.02
N THR A 94 -7.35 6.11 14.31
CA THR A 94 -6.23 6.83 14.97
C THR A 94 -4.87 6.17 14.74
N VAL A 95 -4.83 4.84 14.60
CA VAL A 95 -3.60 4.08 14.30
C VAL A 95 -2.88 4.63 13.06
N TRP A 96 -3.61 5.15 12.07
CA TRP A 96 -3.01 5.70 10.85
C TRP A 96 -2.26 7.01 11.06
N ARG A 97 -2.57 7.77 12.10
CA ARG A 97 -1.78 8.96 12.46
C ARG A 97 -0.39 8.53 12.96
N HIS A 98 -0.35 7.53 13.84
CA HIS A 98 0.91 6.94 14.30
C HIS A 98 1.67 6.26 13.16
N PHE A 99 0.99 5.55 12.27
CA PHE A 99 1.60 4.97 11.07
C PHE A 99 2.24 6.04 10.17
N ARG A 100 1.52 7.13 9.87
CA ARG A 100 2.03 8.28 9.10
C ARG A 100 3.24 8.91 9.76
N ASP A 101 3.17 9.12 11.07
CA ASP A 101 4.22 9.81 11.85
C ASP A 101 5.46 8.94 12.08
N TYR A 102 5.38 7.63 11.86
CA TYR A 102 6.55 6.75 11.83
C TYR A 102 7.44 6.97 10.59
N PHE A 103 6.82 7.25 9.42
CA PHE A 103 7.51 7.51 8.14
C PHE A 103 7.49 8.99 7.71
N PRO A 104 7.19 9.93 8.61
CA PRO A 104 6.73 11.28 8.30
C PRO A 104 6.07 11.50 6.92
N VAL A 105 5.01 10.74 6.59
CA VAL A 105 4.43 10.76 5.22
C VAL A 105 3.77 12.10 4.91
N LYS A 106 4.11 12.68 3.75
CA LYS A 106 3.55 13.94 3.23
C LYS A 106 2.95 13.75 1.84
N LEU A 107 1.78 14.37 1.62
CA LEU A 107 1.12 14.45 0.31
C LEU A 107 1.16 15.88 -0.21
N VAL A 108 1.79 16.06 -1.37
CA VAL A 108 1.89 17.34 -2.07
C VAL A 108 0.97 17.33 -3.28
N LYS A 109 0.02 18.27 -3.29
CA LYS A 109 -0.88 18.52 -4.41
C LYS A 109 -0.28 19.62 -5.28
N THR A 110 -0.15 19.36 -6.58
CA THR A 110 0.23 20.39 -7.56
C THR A 110 -0.96 20.91 -8.35
N HIS A 111 -1.95 20.07 -8.67
CA HIS A 111 -3.08 20.41 -9.53
C HIS A 111 -4.42 19.87 -9.00
N ASN A 112 -5.54 20.37 -9.51
CA ASN A 112 -6.87 19.88 -9.18
C ASN A 112 -7.19 18.58 -9.91
N LEU A 113 -8.04 17.76 -9.28
CA LEU A 113 -8.49 16.48 -9.79
C LEU A 113 -10.04 16.50 -9.98
N SER A 114 -10.57 16.15 -11.17
CA SER A 114 -11.79 15.37 -11.47
C SER A 114 -11.64 13.80 -11.51
N ASN A 115 -11.79 13.12 -12.66
CA ASN A 115 -11.69 11.65 -12.83
C ASN A 115 -10.31 11.21 -13.38
N TYR A 116 -9.57 10.35 -12.67
CA TYR A 116 -8.22 9.96 -13.10
C TYR A 116 -7.84 8.52 -12.81
N ILE A 117 -6.85 8.10 -13.58
CA ILE A 117 -5.91 7.08 -13.18
C ILE A 117 -4.64 7.78 -12.65
N ILE A 118 -4.35 7.59 -11.37
CA ILE A 118 -3.10 8.06 -10.75
C ILE A 118 -2.09 6.92 -10.86
N GLY A 119 -1.03 7.09 -11.62
CA GLY A 119 0.08 6.14 -11.60
C GLY A 119 1.07 6.52 -10.50
N SER A 120 1.09 5.73 -9.43
CA SER A 120 1.94 5.93 -8.27
C SER A 120 3.28 5.20 -8.45
N HIS A 121 4.37 5.94 -8.39
CA HIS A 121 5.74 5.46 -8.52
C HIS A 121 6.60 5.84 -7.31
N PRO A 122 7.70 5.12 -7.04
CA PRO A 122 8.00 3.78 -7.53
C PRO A 122 7.14 2.73 -6.80
N HIS A 123 7.14 1.49 -7.29
CA HIS A 123 6.57 0.36 -6.55
C HIS A 123 7.53 -0.07 -5.44
N GLY A 124 7.32 0.48 -4.23
CA GLY A 124 7.98 -0.02 -3.03
C GLY A 124 7.53 -1.45 -2.68
N ILE A 125 8.27 -2.12 -1.80
CA ILE A 125 7.97 -3.52 -1.41
C ILE A 125 6.56 -3.66 -0.82
N LEU A 126 6.14 -2.72 0.04
CA LEU A 126 4.81 -2.69 0.64
C LEU A 126 3.98 -1.45 0.24
N CYS A 127 4.51 -0.58 -0.62
CA CYS A 127 3.80 0.61 -1.13
C CYS A 127 3.24 1.51 -0.01
N VAL A 128 4.06 1.80 1.01
CA VAL A 128 3.68 2.49 2.25
C VAL A 128 3.13 3.88 1.96
N GLY A 129 3.79 4.66 1.09
CA GLY A 129 3.35 5.97 0.68
C GLY A 129 1.99 5.93 -0.02
N ALA A 130 1.80 4.99 -0.95
CA ALA A 130 0.53 4.83 -1.65
C ALA A 130 -0.62 4.43 -0.69
N PHE A 131 -0.37 3.49 0.22
CA PHE A 131 -1.34 3.10 1.25
C PHE A 131 -1.68 4.29 2.15
N CYS A 132 -0.67 4.99 2.68
CA CYS A 132 -0.87 6.12 3.57
C CYS A 132 -1.67 7.25 2.89
N ASN A 133 -1.38 7.55 1.62
CA ASN A 133 -1.98 8.68 0.91
C ASN A 133 -3.36 8.41 0.32
N PHE A 134 -3.59 7.22 -0.22
CA PHE A 134 -4.83 6.92 -0.95
C PHE A 134 -5.84 6.10 -0.15
N ILE A 135 -5.40 5.45 0.94
CA ILE A 135 -6.26 4.60 1.77
C ILE A 135 -6.51 5.24 3.13
N THR A 136 -5.44 5.64 3.82
CA THR A 136 -5.61 6.25 5.14
C THR A 136 -6.01 7.71 5.01
N GLY A 137 -6.98 8.17 5.79
CA GLY A 137 -7.33 9.59 5.86
C GLY A 137 -6.28 10.45 6.57
N SER A 138 -5.07 9.93 6.80
CA SER A 138 -4.08 10.54 7.69
C SER A 138 -3.26 11.66 7.05
N THR A 139 -3.10 11.68 5.73
CA THR A 139 -2.33 12.71 5.01
C THR A 139 -3.19 13.83 4.42
N GLY A 140 -4.49 13.81 4.72
CA GLY A 140 -5.43 14.85 4.33
C GLY A 140 -5.81 14.83 2.85
N PHE A 141 -5.93 13.64 2.24
CA PHE A 141 -6.26 13.53 0.81
C PHE A 141 -7.58 14.21 0.47
N LYS A 142 -8.63 14.01 1.28
CA LYS A 142 -9.98 14.55 1.02
C LYS A 142 -10.00 16.07 1.09
N GLU A 143 -9.18 16.65 1.95
CA GLU A 143 -9.02 18.10 2.13
C GLU A 143 -8.24 18.70 0.95
N LYS A 144 -7.22 18.00 0.45
CA LYS A 144 -6.44 18.43 -0.71
C LYS A 144 -7.23 18.27 -2.02
N PHE A 145 -8.00 17.20 -2.16
CA PHE A 145 -8.77 16.87 -3.36
C PHE A 145 -10.26 16.73 -3.01
N PRO A 146 -10.96 17.85 -2.73
CA PRO A 146 -12.36 17.81 -2.34
C PRO A 146 -13.21 17.24 -3.47
N GLY A 147 -14.18 16.38 -3.10
CA GLY A 147 -15.04 15.68 -4.06
C GLY A 147 -14.39 14.47 -4.73
N ILE A 148 -13.10 14.19 -4.48
CA ILE A 148 -12.40 13.06 -5.07
C ILE A 148 -12.31 11.88 -4.12
N ARG A 149 -12.73 10.71 -4.59
CA ARG A 149 -12.65 9.45 -3.86
C ARG A 149 -11.47 8.62 -4.37
N PRO A 150 -10.42 8.44 -3.56
CA PRO A 150 -9.30 7.60 -3.94
C PRO A 150 -9.64 6.11 -3.79
N PHE A 151 -9.14 5.31 -4.71
CA PHE A 151 -9.12 3.85 -4.65
C PHE A 151 -7.70 3.38 -4.96
N LEU A 152 -7.12 2.52 -4.13
CA LEU A 152 -5.80 1.93 -4.40
C LEU A 152 -5.98 0.51 -4.95
N THR A 153 -5.36 0.21 -6.08
CA THR A 153 -5.43 -1.14 -6.65
C THR A 153 -4.35 -2.04 -6.07
N THR A 154 -4.68 -3.30 -5.79
CA THR A 154 -3.73 -4.35 -5.36
C THR A 154 -4.02 -5.68 -6.05
N LEU A 155 -3.18 -6.69 -5.83
CA LEU A 155 -3.28 -8.01 -6.47
C LEU A 155 -4.67 -8.63 -6.26
N ALA A 156 -5.32 -9.09 -7.34
CA ALA A 156 -6.66 -9.64 -7.28
C ALA A 156 -6.78 -10.88 -6.37
N GLY A 157 -5.70 -11.66 -6.24
CA GLY A 157 -5.63 -12.81 -5.34
C GLY A 157 -5.90 -12.46 -3.87
N ASN A 158 -5.54 -11.24 -3.43
CA ASN A 158 -5.77 -10.80 -2.06
C ASN A 158 -7.26 -10.77 -1.68
N PHE A 159 -8.15 -10.56 -2.65
CA PHE A 159 -9.60 -10.50 -2.44
C PHE A 159 -10.28 -11.88 -2.39
N ARG A 160 -9.50 -12.96 -2.55
CA ARG A 160 -9.95 -14.34 -2.36
C ARG A 160 -9.70 -14.85 -0.94
N LEU A 161 -8.86 -14.16 -0.17
CA LEU A 161 -8.55 -14.55 1.20
C LEU A 161 -9.64 -14.06 2.16
N PRO A 162 -10.16 -14.94 3.03
CA PRO A 162 -11.23 -14.60 3.95
C PRO A 162 -10.76 -13.57 4.99
N VAL A 163 -11.66 -12.71 5.43
CA VAL A 163 -11.46 -11.57 6.36
C VAL A 163 -10.54 -10.48 5.80
N PHE A 164 -9.45 -10.86 5.14
CA PHE A 164 -8.53 -9.95 4.49
C PHE A 164 -9.21 -9.20 3.34
N ARG A 165 -10.04 -9.88 2.53
CA ARG A 165 -10.82 -9.20 1.48
C ARG A 165 -11.72 -8.10 2.04
N GLU A 166 -12.37 -8.30 3.17
CA GLU A 166 -13.22 -7.29 3.83
C GLU A 166 -12.37 -6.15 4.39
N TYR A 167 -11.23 -6.46 5.00
CA TYR A 167 -10.29 -5.46 5.49
C TYR A 167 -9.77 -4.54 4.37
N LEU A 168 -9.39 -5.13 3.23
CA LEU A 168 -8.92 -4.40 2.05
C LEU A 168 -10.02 -3.52 1.45
N MET A 169 -11.21 -4.09 1.21
CA MET A 169 -12.35 -3.34 0.71
C MET A 169 -12.77 -2.22 1.67
N GLY A 170 -12.72 -2.48 2.97
CA GLY A 170 -12.96 -1.51 4.04
C GLY A 170 -12.03 -0.31 3.95
N GLY A 171 -10.76 -0.52 3.61
CA GLY A 171 -9.80 0.55 3.37
C GLY A 171 -10.09 1.36 2.09
N GLY A 172 -10.83 0.80 1.14
CA GLY A 172 -10.98 1.37 -0.21
C GLY A 172 -9.99 0.79 -1.22
N LEU A 173 -9.39 -0.38 -0.93
CA LEU A 173 -8.61 -1.11 -1.92
C LEU A 173 -9.54 -1.90 -2.85
N CYS A 174 -9.10 -2.03 -4.10
CA CYS A 174 -9.79 -2.81 -5.13
C CYS A 174 -8.79 -3.69 -5.90
N PRO A 175 -9.23 -4.74 -6.61
CA PRO A 175 -8.34 -5.57 -7.39
C PRO A 175 -7.84 -4.80 -8.62
N VAL A 176 -6.56 -5.02 -8.99
CA VAL A 176 -5.92 -4.45 -10.19
C VAL A 176 -6.38 -5.20 -11.46
N THR A 177 -7.68 -5.23 -11.71
CA THR A 177 -8.31 -5.89 -12.85
C THR A 177 -8.93 -4.87 -13.79
N ARG A 178 -8.97 -5.17 -15.09
CA ARG A 178 -9.64 -4.30 -16.07
C ARG A 178 -11.11 -4.07 -15.71
N ARG A 179 -11.78 -5.09 -15.16
CA ARG A 179 -13.20 -5.02 -14.78
C ARG A 179 -13.42 -4.06 -13.61
N ALA A 180 -12.67 -4.20 -12.51
CA ALA A 180 -12.78 -3.29 -11.37
C ALA A 180 -12.42 -1.84 -11.72
N ILE A 181 -11.32 -1.64 -12.43
CA ILE A 181 -10.88 -0.29 -12.85
C ILE A 181 -11.93 0.30 -13.80
N SER A 182 -12.43 -0.46 -14.79
CA SER A 182 -13.48 0.01 -15.70
C SER A 182 -14.76 0.37 -14.95
N TYR A 183 -15.17 -0.44 -13.97
CA TYR A 183 -16.34 -0.15 -13.16
C TYR A 183 -16.19 1.20 -12.44
N LEU A 184 -15.03 1.43 -11.79
CA LEU A 184 -14.77 2.68 -11.07
C LEU A 184 -14.71 3.89 -12.00
N LEU A 185 -14.11 3.76 -13.18
CA LEU A 185 -14.00 4.84 -14.16
C LEU A 185 -15.33 5.11 -14.90
N SER A 186 -16.17 4.10 -15.10
CA SER A 186 -17.47 4.23 -15.77
C SER A 186 -18.50 5.04 -14.98
N LYS A 187 -18.28 5.23 -13.68
CA LYS A 187 -19.12 6.05 -12.80
C LYS A 187 -18.83 7.54 -13.05
N ASN A 188 -19.21 8.02 -14.22
CA ASN A 188 -19.07 9.43 -14.59
C ASN A 188 -19.69 10.35 -13.53
N GLY A 189 -18.97 11.41 -13.17
CA GLY A 189 -19.41 12.41 -12.18
C GLY A 189 -19.19 12.04 -10.71
N THR A 190 -18.70 10.84 -10.37
CA THR A 190 -18.47 10.49 -8.96
C THR A 190 -17.12 10.93 -8.40
N GLY A 191 -16.25 11.52 -9.22
CA GLY A 191 -14.93 12.00 -8.79
C GLY A 191 -14.00 10.86 -8.36
N ASN A 192 -13.98 9.73 -9.08
CA ASN A 192 -13.14 8.61 -8.70
C ASN A 192 -11.69 8.82 -9.17
N ALA A 193 -10.74 8.61 -8.27
CA ALA A 193 -9.32 8.55 -8.59
C ALA A 193 -8.80 7.13 -8.31
N VAL A 194 -8.42 6.41 -9.36
CA VAL A 194 -7.89 5.06 -9.24
C VAL A 194 -6.36 5.12 -9.24
N ALA A 195 -5.76 4.92 -8.06
CA ALA A 195 -4.33 4.84 -7.88
C ALA A 195 -3.83 3.43 -8.21
N ILE A 196 -2.96 3.35 -9.23
CA ILE A 196 -2.29 2.13 -9.65
C ILE A 196 -0.82 2.28 -9.29
N VAL A 197 -0.29 1.38 -8.47
CA VAL A 197 1.15 1.37 -8.20
C VAL A 197 1.86 0.73 -9.38
N ILE A 198 2.74 1.49 -10.02
CA ILE A 198 3.50 1.05 -11.18
C ILE A 198 4.95 0.85 -10.73
N GLY A 199 5.55 -0.26 -11.17
CA GLY A 199 6.93 -0.65 -10.90
C GLY A 199 7.97 0.39 -11.22
N GLY A 200 9.22 0.07 -10.88
CA GLY A 200 10.37 0.82 -11.39
C GLY A 200 10.51 0.72 -12.91
N ALA A 201 11.48 1.48 -13.43
CA ALA A 201 11.89 1.59 -14.83
C ALA A 201 11.23 0.61 -15.82
N GLY A 202 11.79 -0.59 -15.94
CA GLY A 202 11.42 -1.57 -16.96
C GLY A 202 9.97 -2.06 -16.90
N GLU A 203 9.27 -1.92 -15.77
CA GLU A 203 7.84 -2.19 -15.71
C GLU A 203 7.02 -1.04 -16.32
N THR A 204 7.43 0.20 -16.12
CA THR A 204 6.71 1.38 -16.61
C THR A 204 6.71 1.46 -18.14
N ARG A 205 7.82 1.11 -18.80
CA ARG A 205 7.95 1.12 -20.27
C ARG A 205 7.06 0.11 -20.98
N ASN A 206 6.87 -1.05 -20.36
CA ASN A 206 6.17 -2.17 -20.98
C ASN A 206 4.68 -2.23 -20.58
N ARG A 207 4.29 -1.64 -19.45
CA ARG A 207 2.91 -1.69 -18.95
C ARG A 207 2.05 -0.55 -19.48
N LYS A 208 1.58 -0.69 -20.72
CA LYS A 208 0.68 0.30 -21.36
C LYS A 208 -0.81 0.10 -21.08
N GLY A 209 -1.17 -0.93 -20.30
CA GLY A 209 -2.56 -1.30 -20.03
C GLY A 209 -3.39 -0.21 -19.33
N PHE A 210 -2.77 0.55 -18.41
CA PHE A 210 -3.45 1.65 -17.72
C PHE A 210 -3.68 2.85 -18.65
N ILE A 211 -2.80 3.09 -19.62
CA ILE A 211 -2.97 4.12 -20.65
C ILE A 211 -4.16 3.80 -21.55
N ARG A 212 -4.26 2.54 -22.00
CA ARG A 212 -5.42 2.06 -22.77
C ARG A 212 -6.72 2.26 -21.99
N MET A 213 -6.73 1.89 -20.71
CA MET A 213 -7.90 2.08 -19.84
C MET A 213 -8.28 3.56 -19.67
N ALA A 214 -7.29 4.44 -19.48
CA ALA A 214 -7.51 5.88 -19.42
C ALA A 214 -8.18 6.41 -20.69
N LEU A 215 -7.69 6.02 -21.87
CA LEU A 215 -8.28 6.40 -23.16
C LEU A 215 -9.70 5.86 -23.32
N GLN A 216 -9.96 4.60 -22.98
CA GLN A 216 -11.30 4.00 -23.10
C GLN A 216 -12.37 4.69 -22.27
N HIS A 217 -11.99 5.22 -21.12
CA HIS A 217 -12.91 5.86 -20.18
C HIS A 217 -12.84 7.39 -20.22
N GLY A 218 -11.90 7.98 -20.96
CA GLY A 218 -11.63 9.43 -20.90
C GLY A 218 -11.12 9.87 -19.52
N ALA A 219 -10.48 8.97 -18.77
CA ALA A 219 -9.93 9.25 -17.45
C ALA A 219 -8.50 9.77 -17.60
N HIS A 220 -8.26 11.01 -17.20
CA HIS A 220 -6.95 11.64 -17.38
C HIS A 220 -5.87 10.91 -16.56
N LEU A 221 -4.64 10.97 -17.03
CA LEU A 221 -3.50 10.25 -16.44
C LEU A 221 -2.72 11.18 -15.52
N VAL A 222 -2.51 10.82 -14.26
CA VAL A 222 -1.78 11.66 -13.30
C VAL A 222 -0.53 10.92 -12.82
N PRO A 223 0.67 11.43 -13.12
CA PRO A 223 1.88 10.89 -12.51
C PRO A 223 1.93 11.27 -11.04
N SER A 224 2.25 10.31 -10.18
CA SER A 224 2.52 10.52 -8.77
C SER A 224 3.84 9.87 -8.41
N PHE A 225 4.73 10.59 -7.70
CA PHE A 225 6.03 10.07 -7.31
C PHE A 225 6.25 10.19 -5.80
N SER A 226 6.66 9.10 -5.15
CA SER A 226 6.90 8.97 -3.71
C SER A 226 8.40 8.89 -3.43
N PHE A 227 9.00 10.04 -3.09
CA PHE A 227 10.40 10.11 -2.65
C PHE A 227 10.56 9.44 -1.29
N GLY A 228 11.61 8.62 -1.12
CA GLY A 228 11.91 7.85 0.09
C GLY A 228 11.24 6.47 0.19
N GLU A 229 10.33 6.13 -0.72
CA GLU A 229 9.57 4.87 -0.70
C GLU A 229 10.47 3.62 -0.79
N ASN A 230 11.55 3.68 -1.58
CA ASN A 230 12.47 2.57 -1.76
C ASN A 230 13.50 2.43 -0.63
N ASP A 231 13.60 3.41 0.28
CA ASP A 231 14.56 3.40 1.40
C ASP A 231 14.02 2.67 2.64
N LEU A 232 12.77 2.22 2.58
CA LEU A 232 12.08 1.55 3.69
C LEU A 232 12.58 0.13 3.93
N PHE A 233 13.14 -0.50 2.91
CA PHE A 233 13.63 -1.87 2.98
C PHE A 233 14.93 -2.01 2.16
N ARG A 234 15.79 -2.94 2.58
CA ARG A 234 16.89 -3.42 1.77
C ARG A 234 16.44 -4.69 1.06
N GLN A 235 16.37 -4.63 -0.27
CA GLN A 235 16.13 -5.80 -1.09
C GLN A 235 17.45 -6.50 -1.37
N VAL A 236 17.45 -7.83 -1.25
CA VAL A 236 18.56 -8.68 -1.70
C VAL A 236 18.40 -8.88 -3.19
N ILE A 237 19.36 -8.37 -3.96
CA ILE A 237 19.44 -8.55 -5.40
C ILE A 237 20.33 -9.75 -5.66
N PHE A 238 19.77 -10.80 -6.27
CA PHE A 238 20.54 -11.95 -6.71
C PHE A 238 21.25 -11.62 -8.02
N GLU A 239 22.52 -12.01 -8.11
CA GLU A 239 23.32 -11.83 -9.33
C GLU A 239 22.70 -12.58 -10.51
N GLU A 240 22.81 -11.98 -11.70
CA GLU A 240 22.37 -12.59 -12.95
C GLU A 240 23.16 -13.89 -13.20
N GLY A 241 22.45 -14.96 -13.56
CA GLY A 241 23.03 -16.30 -13.72
C GLY A 241 23.12 -17.15 -12.45
N SER A 242 22.80 -16.60 -11.26
CA SER A 242 22.78 -17.39 -10.03
C SER A 242 21.61 -18.39 -9.99
N TRP A 243 21.79 -19.54 -9.32
CA TRP A 243 20.73 -20.53 -9.16
C TRP A 243 19.50 -19.97 -8.41
N MET A 244 19.73 -19.08 -7.43
CA MET A 244 18.67 -18.38 -6.72
C MET A 244 17.86 -17.47 -7.65
N ARG A 245 18.53 -16.76 -8.57
CA ARG A 245 17.86 -15.96 -9.59
C ARG A 245 17.02 -16.83 -10.52
N SER A 246 17.54 -17.98 -10.95
CA SER A 246 16.78 -18.94 -11.77
C SER A 246 15.53 -19.47 -11.08
N ILE A 247 15.60 -19.74 -9.77
CA ILE A 247 14.42 -20.12 -8.96
C ILE A 247 13.43 -18.97 -8.88
N GLN A 248 13.89 -17.75 -8.61
CA GLN A 248 13.05 -16.56 -8.53
C GLN A 248 12.29 -16.34 -9.85
N GLU A 249 12.98 -16.45 -10.99
CA GLU A 249 12.39 -16.29 -12.33
C GLU A 249 11.40 -17.42 -12.65
N ARG A 250 11.70 -18.67 -12.27
CA ARG A 250 10.77 -19.79 -12.45
C ARG A 250 9.50 -19.60 -11.62
N PHE A 251 9.63 -19.18 -10.37
CA PHE A 251 8.49 -18.85 -9.52
C PHE A 251 7.69 -17.68 -10.10
N GLN A 252 8.36 -16.62 -10.56
CA GLN A 252 7.70 -15.47 -11.18
C GLN A 252 6.91 -15.87 -12.42
N LYS A 253 7.43 -16.77 -13.27
CA LYS A 253 6.70 -17.30 -14.44
C LYS A 253 5.47 -18.11 -14.04
N MET A 254 5.52 -18.85 -12.92
CA MET A 254 4.39 -19.65 -12.43
C MET A 254 3.31 -18.81 -11.74
N MET A 255 3.73 -17.91 -10.85
CA MET A 255 2.84 -17.21 -9.91
C MET A 255 2.51 -15.78 -10.35
N GLY A 256 3.19 -15.25 -11.37
CA GLY A 256 2.99 -13.90 -11.89
C GLY A 256 3.65 -12.79 -11.06
N PHE A 257 4.34 -13.13 -9.96
CA PHE A 257 5.10 -12.19 -9.13
C PHE A 257 6.42 -12.79 -8.66
N ALA A 258 7.47 -11.97 -8.57
CA ALA A 258 8.78 -12.40 -8.11
C ALA A 258 8.85 -12.36 -6.57
N PRO A 259 9.21 -13.46 -5.89
CA PRO A 259 9.43 -13.45 -4.46
C PRO A 259 10.68 -12.59 -4.21
N CYS A 260 10.50 -11.50 -3.48
CA CYS A 260 11.59 -10.60 -3.13
C CYS A 260 12.08 -10.97 -1.73
N ILE A 261 13.37 -11.28 -1.59
CA ILE A 261 14.00 -11.34 -0.27
C ILE A 261 14.34 -9.91 0.12
N PHE A 262 13.79 -9.44 1.23
CA PHE A 262 14.05 -8.11 1.76
C PHE A 262 14.13 -8.15 3.27
N TYR A 263 14.77 -7.14 3.84
CA TYR A 263 14.78 -6.91 5.27
C TYR A 263 14.73 -5.41 5.54
N GLY A 264 14.13 -5.05 6.67
CA GLY A 264 14.23 -3.72 7.25
C GLY A 264 14.88 -3.83 8.63
N ARG A 265 14.25 -3.21 9.62
CA ARG A 265 14.65 -3.28 11.03
C ARG A 265 13.87 -4.34 11.80
N GLY A 266 14.43 -4.76 12.93
CA GLY A 266 13.74 -5.56 13.93
C GLY A 266 12.84 -4.72 14.84
N LEU A 267 12.07 -5.44 15.66
CA LEU A 267 11.10 -4.87 16.59
C LEU A 267 11.80 -4.08 17.71
N THR A 268 12.76 -4.70 18.39
CA THR A 268 13.40 -4.13 19.58
C THR A 268 14.59 -3.22 19.28
N SER A 269 15.26 -3.38 18.13
CA SER A 269 16.44 -2.61 17.76
C SER A 269 16.45 -2.25 16.27
N VAL A 270 16.86 -1.01 15.96
CA VAL A 270 17.03 -0.52 14.58
C VAL A 270 18.20 -1.21 13.86
N GLN A 271 19.22 -1.64 14.61
CA GLN A 271 20.40 -2.33 14.09
C GLN A 271 20.13 -3.80 13.77
N SER A 272 19.12 -4.40 14.41
CA SER A 272 18.70 -5.77 14.10
C SER A 272 17.96 -5.84 12.77
N ARG A 273 18.23 -6.90 11.98
CA ARG A 273 17.47 -7.17 10.74
C ARG A 273 16.12 -7.78 11.09
N GLY A 274 15.07 -7.34 10.39
CA GLY A 274 13.72 -7.86 10.58
C GLY A 274 12.80 -7.53 9.42
N PHE A 275 11.50 -7.76 9.62
CA PHE A 275 10.48 -7.55 8.60
C PHE A 275 9.79 -6.17 8.69
N LEU A 276 10.13 -5.35 9.69
CA LEU A 276 9.57 -4.00 9.81
C LEU A 276 10.36 -3.01 8.95
N PRO A 277 9.69 -2.09 8.25
CA PRO A 277 10.39 -1.08 7.45
C PRO A 277 11.18 -0.10 8.31
N TYR A 278 12.24 0.47 7.74
CA TYR A 278 12.97 1.58 8.34
C TYR A 278 12.09 2.84 8.44
N ALA A 279 12.26 3.60 9.51
CA ALA A 279 11.61 4.89 9.69
C ALA A 279 12.31 5.96 8.82
N ARG A 280 11.91 6.06 7.55
CA ARG A 280 12.42 7.07 6.61
C ARG A 280 11.27 7.98 6.15
N PRO A 281 11.52 9.29 5.96
CA PRO A 281 10.53 10.22 5.43
C PRO A 281 10.04 9.78 4.05
N ILE A 282 8.72 9.87 3.81
CA ILE A 282 8.12 9.67 2.49
C ILE A 282 7.41 10.94 2.06
N THR A 283 7.75 11.48 0.89
CA THR A 283 6.97 12.58 0.31
C THR A 283 6.44 12.20 -1.06
N THR A 284 5.13 12.16 -1.18
CA THR A 284 4.44 11.85 -2.43
C THR A 284 3.96 13.15 -3.09
N VAL A 285 4.43 13.40 -4.30
CA VAL A 285 4.01 14.52 -5.13
C VAL A 285 3.06 14.00 -6.20
N VAL A 286 1.84 14.54 -6.23
CA VAL A 286 0.85 14.30 -7.29
C VAL A 286 1.03 15.38 -8.34
N GLY A 287 1.40 14.99 -9.56
CA GLY A 287 1.78 15.88 -10.66
C GLY A 287 0.61 16.41 -11.48
N GLU A 288 0.97 17.05 -12.59
CA GLU A 288 0.04 17.61 -13.57
C GLU A 288 -0.64 16.50 -14.38
N PRO A 289 -1.97 16.52 -14.55
CA PRO A 289 -2.66 15.56 -15.37
C PRO A 289 -2.29 15.66 -16.85
N VAL A 290 -1.98 14.52 -17.46
CA VAL A 290 -1.98 14.34 -18.91
C VAL A 290 -3.43 14.13 -19.35
N MET A 291 -3.97 15.13 -20.03
CA MET A 291 -5.32 15.10 -20.57
C MET A 291 -5.40 14.06 -21.68
N VAL A 292 -6.46 13.24 -21.65
CA VAL A 292 -6.70 12.20 -22.65
C VAL A 292 -8.13 12.28 -23.16
N PRO A 293 -8.38 12.04 -24.46
CA PRO A 293 -9.72 11.91 -25.01
C PRO A 293 -10.32 10.56 -24.61
N LYS A 294 -11.65 10.46 -24.74
CA LYS A 294 -12.34 9.17 -24.68
C LYS A 294 -12.31 8.51 -26.07
N ILE A 295 -11.68 7.34 -26.18
CA ILE A 295 -11.57 6.55 -27.42
C ILE A 295 -11.91 5.10 -27.08
N GLU A 296 -13.00 4.57 -27.63
CA GLU A 296 -13.50 3.23 -27.30
C GLU A 296 -12.52 2.10 -27.63
N ASP A 297 -11.89 2.17 -28.82
CA ASP A 297 -10.85 1.25 -29.25
C ASP A 297 -9.58 2.01 -29.67
N PRO A 298 -8.69 2.37 -28.72
CA PRO A 298 -7.50 3.14 -29.03
C PRO A 298 -6.46 2.25 -29.73
N SER A 299 -5.94 2.73 -30.86
CA SER A 299 -4.87 2.05 -31.61
C SER A 299 -3.58 1.94 -30.77
N CYS A 300 -2.70 1.00 -31.12
CA CYS A 300 -1.42 0.84 -30.43
C CYS A 300 -0.58 2.12 -30.50
N GLU A 301 -0.56 2.80 -31.65
CA GLU A 301 0.17 4.05 -31.86
C GLU A 301 -0.36 5.17 -30.96
N THR A 302 -1.69 5.23 -30.79
CA THR A 302 -2.34 6.20 -29.90
C THR A 302 -1.96 5.93 -28.44
N VAL A 303 -2.03 4.67 -28.01
CA VAL A 303 -1.62 4.27 -26.66
C VAL A 303 -0.14 4.61 -26.42
N ASP A 304 0.72 4.38 -27.40
CA ASP A 304 2.16 4.64 -27.31
C ASP A 304 2.46 6.13 -27.20
N MET A 305 1.78 6.96 -28.00
CA MET A 305 1.89 8.42 -27.93
C MET A 305 1.52 8.95 -26.53
N TYR A 306 0.38 8.54 -25.96
CA TYR A 306 -0.03 8.99 -24.63
C TYR A 306 0.84 8.40 -23.52
N HIS A 307 1.35 7.19 -23.71
CA HIS A 307 2.32 6.59 -22.80
C HIS A 307 3.62 7.41 -22.77
N GLU A 308 4.15 7.83 -23.91
CA GLU A 308 5.30 8.73 -23.96
C GLU A 308 5.03 10.08 -23.27
N MET A 309 3.86 10.68 -23.52
CA MET A 309 3.48 11.93 -22.84
C MET A 309 3.43 11.77 -21.32
N TYR A 310 2.86 10.66 -20.85
CA TYR A 310 2.83 10.31 -19.43
C TYR A 310 4.23 10.15 -18.85
N ILE A 311 5.12 9.45 -19.55
CA ILE A 311 6.51 9.23 -19.13
C ILE A 311 7.28 10.55 -19.07
N ARG A 312 7.12 11.44 -20.06
CA ARG A 312 7.72 12.78 -20.03
C ARG A 312 7.21 13.60 -18.84
N SER A 313 5.91 13.53 -18.54
CA SER A 313 5.32 14.21 -17.37
C SER A 313 5.86 13.66 -16.05
N LEU A 314 6.04 12.33 -15.93
CA LEU A 314 6.66 11.70 -14.76
C LEU A 314 8.13 12.12 -14.58
N LEU A 315 8.92 12.14 -15.66
CA LEU A 315 10.32 12.60 -15.62
C LEU A 315 10.42 14.06 -15.21
N LYS A 316 9.56 14.92 -15.76
CA LYS A 316 9.46 16.33 -15.36
C LYS A 316 9.16 16.44 -13.86
N LEU A 317 8.12 15.76 -13.38
CA LEU A 317 7.72 15.74 -11.98
C LEU A 317 8.87 15.30 -11.05
N PHE A 318 9.59 14.26 -11.44
CA PHE A 318 10.75 13.76 -10.70
C PHE A 318 11.87 14.81 -10.64
N ASN A 319 12.30 15.31 -11.80
CA ASN A 319 13.43 16.24 -11.90
C ASN A 319 13.19 17.57 -11.17
N GLU A 320 11.97 18.10 -11.20
CA GLU A 320 11.59 19.34 -10.50
C GLU A 320 11.56 19.22 -8.97
N ASN A 321 11.59 17.99 -8.44
CA ASN A 321 11.38 17.72 -7.02
C ASN A 321 12.50 16.91 -6.35
N LYS A 322 13.36 16.21 -7.11
CA LYS A 322 14.36 15.28 -6.56
C LYS A 322 15.31 15.93 -5.55
N THR A 323 15.82 17.13 -5.84
CA THR A 323 16.72 17.87 -4.94
C THR A 323 16.04 18.33 -3.66
N LYS A 324 14.75 18.71 -3.74
CA LYS A 324 13.95 19.15 -2.57
C LYS A 324 13.76 18.02 -1.55
N TYR A 325 13.85 16.77 -1.98
CA TYR A 325 13.60 15.60 -1.16
C TYR A 325 14.83 14.71 -0.99
N GLY A 326 16.03 15.30 -1.08
CA GLY A 326 17.29 14.69 -0.65
C GLY A 326 18.00 13.82 -1.69
N MET A 327 17.58 13.86 -2.95
CA MET A 327 18.29 13.22 -4.05
C MET A 327 19.28 14.20 -4.71
N SER A 328 20.31 13.67 -5.38
CA SER A 328 21.30 14.45 -6.13
C SER A 328 20.69 15.03 -7.42
N GLU A 329 21.26 16.14 -7.92
CA GLU A 329 20.96 16.65 -9.26
C GLU A 329 21.31 15.64 -10.36
N THR A 330 22.34 14.82 -10.13
CA THR A 330 22.79 13.76 -11.04
C THR A 330 21.94 12.50 -10.99
N ASP A 331 21.03 12.38 -10.01
CA ASP A 331 20.18 11.20 -9.91
C ASP A 331 19.16 11.22 -11.05
N GLU A 332 19.10 10.12 -11.78
CA GLU A 332 18.16 9.93 -12.87
C GLU A 332 17.13 8.87 -12.52
N LEU A 333 15.86 9.18 -12.78
CA LEU A 333 14.82 8.18 -12.76
C LEU A 333 15.02 7.28 -13.98
N ARG A 334 15.52 6.06 -13.75
CA ARG A 334 15.57 5.04 -14.80
C ARG A 334 14.12 4.68 -15.15
N ILE A 335 13.77 4.77 -16.43
CA ILE A 335 12.45 4.45 -17.00
C ILE A 335 12.59 3.38 -18.06
#